data_AF-A0A914TRT2-F1
#
_entry.id   AF-A0A914TRT2-F1
#
_cell.length_a   1.000
_cell.length_b   1.000
_cell.length_c   1.000
_cell.angle_alpha   90.00
_cell.angle_beta   90.00
_cell.angle_gamma   90.00
#
_symmetry.space_group_name_H-M   'P 1'
#
loop_
_entity.id
_entity.type
_entity.pdbx_description
1 polymer ?
#
loop_
_entity_poly.entity_id
_entity_poly.type
_entity_poly.pdbx_seq_one_letter_code
_entity_poly.pdbx_strand_id
1 'polypeptide(L)'
;MKAILFLLFVFFQCICSYKILLYNPKFGISHVTFTGKIADTLAAAGHDVVVYQPIMDDRITFTGSKNRNIRYFTMPKNPHLKNVFENDTKQDNIWEEESFAKMKKVIFF
;
A
#
# COMPACT_ATOMS: atom_id res chain seq x y z
N MET A 1 33.65 -24.21 14.06
CA MET A 1 33.19 -23.89 12.67
C MET A 1 31.67 -23.68 12.57
N LYS A 2 30.80 -24.61 12.99
CA LYS A 2 29.33 -24.47 12.84
C LYS A 2 28.73 -23.21 13.48
N ALA A 3 29.16 -22.86 14.70
CA ALA A 3 28.70 -21.64 15.38
C ALA A 3 29.12 -20.34 14.66
N ILE A 4 30.30 -20.33 14.04
CA ILE A 4 30.79 -19.17 13.26
C ILE A 4 29.98 -19.02 11.97
N LEU A 5 29.68 -20.12 11.28
CA LEU A 5 28.80 -20.13 10.10
C LEU A 5 27.38 -19.65 10.44
N PHE A 6 26.85 -20.09 11.59
CA PHE A 6 25.55 -19.62 12.06
C PHE A 6 25.57 -18.11 12.37
N LEU A 7 26.62 -17.63 13.04
CA LEU A 7 26.80 -16.21 13.34
C LEU A 7 26.89 -15.37 12.05
N LEU A 8 27.69 -15.81 11.08
CA LEU A 8 27.82 -15.16 9.78
C LEU A 8 26.49 -15.11 9.01
N PHE A 9 25.70 -16.19 9.08
CA PHE A 9 24.38 -16.23 8.45
C PHE A 9 23.42 -15.21 9.06
N VAL A 10 23.39 -15.07 10.39
CA VAL A 10 22.57 -14.07 11.08
C VAL A 10 23.01 -12.64 10.72
N PHE A 11 24.32 -12.37 10.70
CA PHE A 11 24.83 -11.06 10.29
C PHE A 11 24.54 -10.73 8.83
N PHE A 12 24.57 -11.71 7.94
CA PHE A 12 24.24 -11.52 6.52
C PHE A 12 22.80 -11.04 6.33
N GLN A 13 21.83 -11.62 7.08
CA GLN A 13 20.43 -11.18 7.04
C GLN A 13 20.25 -9.73 7.51
N CYS A 14 21.08 -9.23 8.44
CA CYS A 14 21.03 -7.85 8.90
C CYS A 14 21.56 -6.82 7.89
N ILE A 15 22.34 -7.24 6.89
CA ILE A 15 22.94 -6.35 5.87
C ILE A 15 22.06 -6.28 4.61
N CYS A 16 21.25 -7.31 4.37
CA CYS A 16 20.42 -7.40 3.18
C CYS A 16 19.16 -6.52 3.27
N SER A 17 19.23 -5.33 2.66
CA SER A 17 18.06 -4.50 2.42
C SER A 17 17.31 -4.96 1.16
N TYR A 18 16.05 -5.36 1.30
CA TYR A 18 15.18 -5.70 0.16
C TYR A 18 14.57 -4.43 -0.45
N LYS A 19 14.30 -4.49 -1.76
CA LYS A 19 13.52 -3.47 -2.47
C LYS A 19 12.06 -3.93 -2.54
N ILE A 20 11.19 -3.25 -1.82
CA ILE A 20 9.79 -3.67 -1.64
C ILE A 20 8.87 -2.62 -2.26
N LEU A 21 7.99 -3.07 -3.16
CA LEU A 21 6.94 -2.25 -3.75
C LEU A 21 5.60 -2.62 -3.12
N LEU A 22 4.96 -1.66 -2.45
CA LEU A 22 3.62 -1.80 -1.90
C LEU A 22 2.61 -1.11 -2.81
N TYR A 23 1.62 -1.88 -3.26
CA TYR A 23 0.47 -1.35 -3.98
C TYR A 23 -0.58 -0.85 -2.98
N ASN A 24 -0.83 0.46 -2.94
CA ASN A 24 -1.72 1.10 -1.97
C ASN A 24 -2.70 2.08 -2.63
N PRO A 25 -3.70 1.58 -3.38
CA PRO A 25 -4.73 2.41 -3.98
C PRO A 25 -5.49 3.21 -2.90
N LYS A 26 -5.71 4.49 -3.18
CA LYS A 26 -6.43 5.39 -2.27
C LYS A 26 -7.93 5.31 -2.52
N PHE A 27 -8.56 4.24 -2.03
CA PHE A 27 -10.02 4.05 -2.09
C PHE A 27 -10.67 4.01 -0.70
N GLY A 28 -9.90 3.81 0.37
CA GLY A 28 -10.41 3.77 1.74
C GLY A 28 -9.36 4.20 2.76
N ILE A 29 -9.79 4.98 3.76
CA ILE A 29 -8.93 5.52 4.81
C ILE A 29 -8.23 4.39 5.58
N SER A 30 -8.97 3.34 5.93
CA SER A 30 -8.45 2.18 6.65
C SER A 30 -7.37 1.45 5.84
N HIS A 31 -7.60 1.22 4.54
CA HIS A 31 -6.65 0.58 3.63
C HIS A 31 -5.35 1.38 3.52
N VAL A 32 -5.45 2.69 3.27
CA VAL A 32 -4.27 3.56 3.15
C VAL A 32 -3.48 3.59 4.46
N THR A 33 -4.17 3.65 5.60
CA THR A 33 -3.54 3.63 6.93
C THR A 33 -2.87 2.29 7.24
N PHE A 34 -3.54 1.17 6.97
CA PHE A 34 -3.02 -0.16 7.23
C PHE A 34 -1.74 -0.43 6.42
N THR A 35 -1.78 -0.17 5.12
CA THR A 35 -0.62 -0.32 4.24
C THR A 35 0.49 0.67 4.61
N GLY A 36 0.15 1.88 5.08
CA GLY A 36 1.11 2.84 5.63
C GLY A 36 1.88 2.29 6.83
N LYS A 37 1.21 1.60 7.77
CA LYS A 37 1.86 0.93 8.92
C LYS A 37 2.76 -0.23 8.50
N ILE A 38 2.39 -0.98 7.47
CA ILE A 38 3.24 -2.02 6.88
C ILE A 38 4.51 -1.37 6.32
N ALA A 39 4.34 -0.30 5.54
CA ALA A 39 5.45 0.43 4.95
C ALA A 39 6.40 1.00 6.03
N ASP A 40 5.85 1.54 7.12
CA ASP A 40 6.62 2.01 8.27
C ASP A 40 7.47 0.91 8.90
N THR A 41 6.87 -0.26 9.12
CA THR A 41 7.54 -1.40 9.75
C THR A 41 8.68 -1.92 8.88
N LEU A 42 8.45 -2.05 7.56
CA LEU A 42 9.46 -2.50 6.60
C LEU A 42 10.61 -1.48 6.45
N ALA A 43 10.29 -0.19 6.41
CA ALA A 43 11.30 0.87 6.35
C ALA A 43 12.10 0.96 7.65
N ALA A 44 11.46 0.78 8.82
CA ALA A 44 12.14 0.72 10.11
C ALA A 44 13.06 -0.49 10.24
N ALA A 45 12.75 -1.60 9.56
CA ALA A 45 13.63 -2.76 9.45
C ALA A 45 14.82 -2.56 8.48
N GLY A 46 14.94 -1.38 7.84
CA GLY A 46 16.05 -1.03 6.95
C GLY A 46 15.84 -1.43 5.48
N HIS A 47 14.62 -1.79 5.08
CA HIS A 47 14.29 -2.08 3.69
C HIS A 47 14.06 -0.81 2.86
N ASP A 48 14.35 -0.88 1.55
CA ASP A 48 14.01 0.17 0.59
C ASP A 48 12.55 0.01 0.14
N VAL A 49 11.68 0.81 0.73
CA VAL A 49 10.23 0.70 0.53
C VAL A 49 9.73 1.79 -0.42
N VAL A 50 9.00 1.35 -1.43
CA VAL A 50 8.28 2.19 -2.37
C VAL A 50 6.79 1.89 -2.26
N VAL A 51 5.96 2.93 -2.11
CA VAL A 51 4.51 2.80 -2.09
C VAL A 51 3.93 3.44 -3.34
N TYR A 52 3.25 2.63 -4.15
CA TYR A 52 2.55 3.09 -5.34
C TYR A 52 1.07 3.32 -5.01
N GLN A 53 0.60 4.54 -5.25
CA GLN A 53 -0.72 5.02 -4.80
C GLN A 53 -1.53 5.59 -5.97
N PRO A 54 -2.30 4.77 -6.69
CA PRO A 54 -3.31 5.30 -7.59
C PRO A 54 -4.45 5.94 -6.79
N ILE A 55 -4.81 7.17 -7.15
CA ILE A 55 -5.95 7.88 -6.56
C ILE A 55 -7.24 7.29 -7.14
N MET A 56 -8.09 6.75 -6.27
CA MET A 56 -9.41 6.25 -6.65
C MET A 56 -10.52 7.13 -6.05
N ASP A 57 -10.33 7.56 -4.81
CA ASP A 57 -11.14 8.54 -4.10
C ASP A 57 -10.30 9.78 -3.78
N ASP A 58 -10.71 10.93 -4.33
CA ASP A 58 -10.01 12.22 -4.18
C ASP A 58 -10.12 12.80 -2.77
N ARG A 59 -11.04 12.28 -1.94
CA ARG A 59 -11.21 12.69 -0.53
C ARG A 59 -10.04 12.22 0.33
N ILE A 60 -9.32 11.18 -0.11
CA ILE A 60 -8.21 10.58 0.61
C ILE A 60 -6.91 11.26 0.19
N THR A 61 -6.60 12.38 0.86
CA THR A 61 -5.43 13.20 0.53
C THR A 61 -4.13 12.70 1.17
N PHE A 62 -4.21 11.94 2.26
CA PHE A 62 -3.04 11.45 2.98
C PHE A 62 -2.41 10.21 2.33
N THR A 63 -1.17 9.89 2.69
CA THR A 63 -0.37 8.80 2.12
C THR A 63 -0.36 7.52 2.97
N GLY A 64 -0.78 7.60 4.23
CA GLY A 64 -0.86 6.47 5.17
C GLY A 64 0.25 6.42 6.19
N SER A 65 1.41 7.04 5.90
CA SER A 65 2.55 7.13 6.81
C SER A 65 3.29 8.45 6.63
N LYS A 66 4.00 8.89 7.68
CA LYS A 66 4.86 10.09 7.70
C LYS A 66 6.35 9.77 7.67
N ASN A 67 6.73 8.51 7.50
CA ASN A 67 8.13 8.10 7.50
C ASN A 67 8.83 8.57 6.22
N ARG A 68 9.94 9.30 6.40
CA ARG A 68 10.72 9.91 5.31
C ARG A 68 11.52 8.90 4.50
N ASN A 69 11.75 7.70 5.04
CA ASN A 69 12.51 6.64 4.39
C ASN A 69 11.67 5.85 3.37
N ILE A 70 10.39 6.22 3.19
CA ILE A 70 9.48 5.60 2.24
C ILE A 70 9.32 6.53 1.04
N ARG A 71 9.47 5.99 -0.17
CA ARG A 71 9.17 6.73 -1.40
C ARG A 71 7.74 6.51 -1.83
N TYR A 72 7.01 7.59 -2.10
CA TYR A 72 5.64 7.52 -2.57
C TYR A 72 5.55 7.91 -4.04
N PHE A 73 4.93 7.07 -4.86
CA PHE A 73 4.56 7.39 -6.24
C PHE A 73 3.04 7.45 -6.32
N THR A 74 2.50 8.67 -6.41
CA THR A 74 1.06 8.85 -6.54
C THR A 74 0.68 8.97 -8.01
N MET A 75 -0.20 8.09 -8.47
CA MET A 75 -0.77 8.16 -9.81
C MET A 75 -2.10 8.94 -9.75
N PRO A 76 -2.29 9.97 -10.60
CA PRO A 76 -3.53 10.73 -10.63
C PRO A 76 -4.73 9.85 -10.98
N LYS A 77 -5.92 10.29 -10.57
CA LYS A 77 -7.17 9.57 -10.80
C LYS A 77 -7.39 9.34 -12.28
N ASN A 78 -7.69 8.10 -12.64
CA ASN A 78 -8.06 7.75 -14.00
C ASN A 78 -9.46 8.33 -14.30
N PRO A 79 -9.65 9.12 -15.38
CA PRO A 79 -10.95 9.69 -15.75
C PRO A 79 -12.08 8.65 -15.89
N HIS A 80 -11.76 7.41 -16.24
CA HIS A 80 -12.75 6.34 -16.35
C HIS A 80 -13.32 5.88 -15.00
N LEU A 81 -12.67 6.22 -13.88
CA LEU A 81 -13.08 5.82 -12.53
C LEU A 81 -13.87 6.90 -11.78
N LYS A 82 -14.15 8.03 -12.45
CA LYS A 82 -14.82 9.20 -11.87
C LYS A 82 -16.13 8.84 -11.14
N ASN A 83 -16.97 8.04 -11.80
CA ASN A 83 -18.32 7.71 -11.32
C ASN A 83 -18.37 6.53 -10.32
N VAL A 84 -17.24 5.88 -10.00
CA VAL A 84 -17.21 4.69 -9.13
C VAL A 84 -17.16 5.09 -7.66
N PHE A 85 -16.37 6.11 -7.34
CA PHE A 85 -16.08 6.52 -5.96
C PHE A 85 -16.69 7.88 -5.57
N GLU A 86 -17.37 8.59 -6.49
CA GLU A 86 -17.96 9.91 -6.23
C GLU A 86 -19.33 9.87 -5.52
N ASN A 87 -20.08 8.74 -5.56
CA ASN A 87 -21.39 8.63 -4.91
C ASN A 87 -21.26 7.95 -3.53
N ASP A 88 -21.46 8.74 -2.47
CA ASP A 88 -21.38 8.33 -1.04
C ASP A 88 -22.19 7.07 -0.70
N THR A 89 -23.35 6.87 -1.34
CA THR A 89 -24.24 5.74 -1.03
C THR A 89 -23.70 4.37 -1.42
N LYS A 90 -22.59 4.29 -2.16
CA LYS A 90 -21.97 3.02 -2.57
C LYS A 90 -20.80 2.60 -1.68
N GLN A 91 -20.28 3.49 -0.82
CA GLN A 91 -19.18 3.16 0.08
C GLN A 91 -19.65 2.38 1.32
N ASP A 92 -20.85 2.65 1.82
CA ASP A 92 -21.43 1.90 2.95
C ASP A 92 -21.76 0.44 2.58
N ASN A 93 -22.03 0.21 1.28
CA ASN A 93 -22.45 -1.08 0.73
C ASN A 93 -21.30 -1.83 0.04
N ILE A 94 -20.03 -1.49 0.30
CA ILE A 94 -18.87 -2.15 -0.35
C ILE A 94 -18.80 -3.65 -0.09
N TRP A 95 -19.40 -4.11 1.01
CA TRP A 95 -19.46 -5.50 1.41
C TRP A 95 -20.66 -6.23 0.79
N GLU A 96 -21.56 -5.52 0.10
CA GLU A 96 -22.63 -6.12 -0.68
C GLU A 96 -22.06 -6.66 -2.00
N GLU A 97 -22.54 -7.83 -2.40
CA GLU A 97 -21.97 -8.62 -3.48
C GLU A 97 -21.99 -7.88 -4.84
N GLU A 98 -23.04 -7.11 -5.12
CA GLU A 98 -23.15 -6.30 -6.34
C GLU A 98 -22.12 -5.16 -6.39
N SER A 99 -21.94 -4.46 -5.27
CA SER A 99 -20.95 -3.39 -5.13
C SER A 99 -19.53 -3.95 -5.21
N PHE A 100 -19.28 -5.10 -4.59
CA PHE A 100 -17.98 -5.77 -4.61
C PHE A 100 -17.61 -6.29 -6.00
N ALA A 101 -18.57 -6.85 -6.75
CA ALA A 101 -18.36 -7.30 -8.12
C ALA A 101 -18.00 -6.15 -9.07
N LYS A 102 -18.57 -4.97 -8.86
CA LYS A 102 -18.24 -3.74 -9.62
C LYS A 102 -16.85 -3.22 -9.28
N MET A 103 -16.44 -3.35 -8.03
CA MET A 103 -15.10 -2.97 -7.56
C MET A 103 -14.00 -3.92 -8.06
N LYS A 104 -14.28 -5.23 -8.15
CA LYS A 104 -13.35 -6.23 -8.71
C LYS A 104 -12.85 -5.86 -10.11
N LYS A 105 -13.73 -5.35 -10.98
CA LYS A 105 -13.37 -4.90 -12.34
C LYS A 105 -12.42 -3.70 -12.38
N VAL A 106 -12.27 -2.98 -11.27
CA VAL A 106 -11.43 -1.78 -11.15
C VAL A 106 -10.11 -2.08 -10.43
N ILE A 107 -10.13 -3.00 -9.47
CA ILE A 107 -8.96 -3.36 -8.65
C ILE A 107 -8.10 -4.42 -9.34
N PHE A 108 -8.73 -5.34 -10.06
CA PHE A 108 -8.07 -6.38 -10.84
C PHE A 108 -8.34 -6.11 -12.31
N PHE A 109 -7.36 -5.50 -12.98
CA PHE A 109 -7.26 -5.62 -14.43
C PHE A 109 -6.89 -7.06 -14.80
#